data_AF-A0A3N1XYT4-F1
#
_entry.id   AF-A0A3N1XYT4-F1
#
_cell.length_a   1.000
_cell.length_b   1.000
_cell.length_c   1.000
_cell.angle_alpha   90.00
_cell.angle_beta   90.00
_cell.angle_gamma   90.00
#
_symmetry.space_group_name_H-M   'P 1'
#
loop_
_entity.id
_entity.type
_entity.pdbx_description
1 polymer ?
#
loop_
_entity_poly.entity_id
_entity_poly.type
_entity_poly.pdbx_seq_one_letter_code
_entity_poly.pdbx_strand_id
1 'polypeptide(L)'
;MASIKVTPEELKTQGESIVKMGEEIDTKVTTLDTTINTVVNEWDGLAQDAFLEAYNELKETLKQFPLIVNGIGTQVVQAADTFGQTDSDLSGAFKQ
;
A
#
# COMPACT_ATOMS: atom_id res chain seq x y z
N MET A 1 -23.77 -19.60 -6.09
CA MET A 1 -23.56 -18.21 -5.61
C MET A 1 -22.30 -18.23 -4.79
N ALA A 2 -21.32 -17.38 -5.10
CA ALA A 2 -20.09 -17.31 -4.31
C ALA A 2 -20.49 -17.06 -2.85
N SER A 3 -20.18 -17.99 -1.95
CA SER A 3 -20.38 -17.81 -0.51
C SER A 3 -19.32 -16.82 -0.04
N ILE A 4 -19.51 -15.55 -0.34
CA ILE A 4 -18.67 -14.48 0.18
C ILE A 4 -18.87 -14.52 1.70
N LYS A 5 -17.81 -14.88 2.44
CA LYS A 5 -17.84 -15.07 3.89
C LYS A 5 -17.89 -13.74 4.67
N VAL A 6 -17.81 -12.61 3.98
CA VAL A 6 -17.51 -11.28 4.50
C VAL A 6 -18.41 -10.28 3.75
N THR A 7 -18.99 -9.29 4.42
CA THR A 7 -19.86 -8.32 3.74
C THR A 7 -19.03 -7.38 2.83
N PRO A 8 -19.65 -6.74 1.82
CA PRO A 8 -18.98 -5.71 1.04
C PRO A 8 -18.40 -4.58 1.91
N GLU A 9 -19.08 -4.19 2.99
CA GLU A 9 -18.60 -3.17 3.93
C GLU A 9 -17.35 -3.63 4.69
N GLU A 10 -17.33 -4.87 5.16
CA GLU A 10 -16.18 -5.47 5.82
C GLU A 10 -14.99 -5.61 4.85
N LEU A 11 -15.23 -5.99 3.60
CA LEU A 11 -14.19 -6.09 2.58
C LEU A 11 -13.61 -4.72 2.23
N LYS A 12 -14.45 -3.68 2.14
CA LYS A 12 -14.04 -2.30 1.92
C LYS A 12 -13.14 -1.79 3.06
N THR A 13 -13.55 -2.03 4.30
CA THR A 13 -12.76 -1.67 5.50
C THR A 13 -11.38 -2.33 5.48
N GLN A 14 -11.30 -3.60 5.07
CA GLN A 14 -10.02 -4.30 4.92
C GLN A 14 -9.15 -3.70 3.81
N GLY A 15 -9.75 -3.34 2.67
CA GLY A 15 -9.04 -2.65 1.58
C GLY A 15 -8.48 -1.30 1.99
N GLU A 16 -9.28 -0.48 2.70
CA GLU A 16 -8.86 0.80 3.26
C GLU A 16 -7.72 0.62 4.28
N SER A 17 -7.77 -0.43 5.10
CA SER A 17 -6.66 -0.74 6.03
C SER A 17 -5.36 -1.06 5.28
N ILE A 18 -5.42 -1.71 4.12
CA ILE A 18 -4.24 -2.02 3.30
C ILE A 18 -3.67 -0.72 2.69
N VAL A 19 -4.54 0.17 2.19
CA VAL A 19 -4.10 1.50 1.69
C VAL A 19 -3.36 2.26 2.80
N LYS A 20 -3.91 2.29 4.00
CA LYS A 20 -3.25 2.93 5.14
C LYS A 20 -1.87 2.33 5.44
N MET A 21 -1.71 1.01 5.33
CA MET A 21 -0.39 0.38 5.49
C MET A 21 0.61 0.87 4.44
N GLY A 22 0.17 1.08 3.19
CA GLY A 22 1.04 1.63 2.14
C GLY A 22 1.50 3.06 2.45
N GLU A 23 0.61 3.91 2.96
CA GLU A 23 0.94 5.27 3.43
C GLU A 23 1.94 5.27 4.61
N GLU A 24 1.76 4.34 5.56
CA GLU A 24 2.68 4.17 6.69
C GLU A 24 4.06 3.70 6.23
N ILE A 25 4.13 2.82 5.24
CA ILE A 25 5.40 2.38 4.62
C ILE A 25 6.07 3.56 3.92
N ASP A 26 5.33 4.36 3.15
CA ASP A 26 5.88 5.55 2.46
C ASP A 26 6.53 6.54 3.44
N THR A 27 5.85 6.79 4.56
CA THR A 27 6.36 7.62 5.65
C THR A 27 7.66 7.06 6.22
N LYS A 28 7.73 5.73 6.44
CA LYS A 28 8.93 5.07 6.95
C LYS A 28 10.08 5.09 5.94
N VAL A 29 9.82 4.91 4.66
CA VAL A 29 10.82 4.99 3.59
C VAL A 29 11.39 6.40 3.50
N THR A 30 10.54 7.43 3.59
CA THR A 30 10.97 8.84 3.64
C THR A 30 11.82 9.15 4.87
N THR A 31 11.43 8.61 6.03
CA THR A 31 12.21 8.76 7.27
C THR A 31 13.57 8.07 7.17
N LEU A 32 13.61 6.89 6.56
CA LEU A 32 14.85 6.15 6.31
C LEU A 32 15.79 6.93 5.39
N ASP A 33 15.28 7.48 4.29
CA ASP A 33 16.07 8.31 3.36
C ASP A 33 16.67 9.52 4.06
N THR A 34 15.86 10.23 4.86
CA THR A 34 16.34 11.37 5.64
C THR A 34 17.44 10.96 6.63
N THR A 35 17.24 9.84 7.34
CA THR A 35 18.21 9.34 8.32
C THR A 35 19.52 8.95 7.66
N ILE A 36 19.46 8.28 6.50
CA ILE A 36 20.65 7.89 5.74
C ILE A 36 21.42 9.11 5.27
N ASN A 37 20.73 10.13 4.73
CA ASN A 37 21.39 11.37 4.34
C ASN A 37 22.08 12.06 5.53
N THR A 38 21.49 12.05 6.72
CA THR A 38 22.15 12.56 7.93
C THR A 38 23.40 11.78 8.29
N VAL A 39 23.32 10.44 8.36
CA VAL A 39 24.46 9.57 8.71
C VAL A 39 25.61 9.74 7.72
N VAL A 40 25.29 9.81 6.44
CA VAL A 40 26.27 10.05 5.38
C VAL A 40 26.93 11.41 5.56
N ASN A 41 26.20 12.47 5.90
CA ASN A 41 26.79 13.80 6.12
C ASN A 41 27.71 13.86 7.36
N GLU A 42 27.55 12.95 8.32
CA GLU A 42 28.36 12.90 9.55
C GLU A 42 29.70 12.16 9.36
N TRP A 43 29.82 11.35 8.31
CA TRP A 43 31.01 10.53 8.06
C TRP A 43 31.56 10.71 6.64
N ASP A 44 32.79 11.21 6.53
CA ASP A 44 33.52 11.42 5.28
C ASP A 44 34.51 10.26 5.00
N GLY A 45 34.52 9.74 3.77
CA GLY A 45 35.52 8.76 3.29
C GLY A 45 34.99 7.73 2.28
N LEU A 46 35.89 6.94 1.69
CA LEU A 46 35.57 5.97 0.61
C LEU A 46 34.45 4.95 0.93
N ALA A 47 34.22 4.65 2.20
CA ALA A 47 33.16 3.72 2.61
C ALA A 47 31.76 4.39 2.63
N GLN A 48 31.70 5.72 2.66
CA GLN A 48 30.48 6.52 2.47
C GLN A 48 29.93 6.34 1.05
N ASP A 49 30.80 6.47 0.03
CA ASP A 49 30.43 6.33 -1.38
C ASP A 49 29.86 4.95 -1.69
N ALA A 50 30.55 3.89 -1.22
CA ALA A 50 30.11 2.51 -1.41
C ALA A 50 28.75 2.24 -0.71
N PHE A 51 28.53 2.82 0.47
CA PHE A 51 27.26 2.70 1.18
C PHE A 51 26.12 3.43 0.46
N LEU A 52 26.38 4.65 -0.03
CA LEU A 52 25.42 5.43 -0.81
C LEU A 52 25.02 4.73 -2.11
N GLU A 53 25.98 4.15 -2.81
CA GLU A 53 25.72 3.38 -4.03
C GLU A 53 24.78 2.21 -3.75
N ALA A 54 25.11 1.38 -2.74
CA ALA A 54 24.27 0.26 -2.32
C ALA A 54 22.88 0.71 -1.86
N TYR A 55 22.78 1.83 -1.15
CA TYR A 55 21.48 2.37 -0.74
C TYR A 55 20.64 2.86 -1.92
N ASN A 56 21.25 3.56 -2.88
CA ASN A 56 20.53 4.08 -4.05
C ASN A 56 19.94 2.97 -4.91
N GLU A 57 20.63 1.82 -5.03
CA GLU A 57 20.07 0.64 -5.70
C GLU A 57 18.81 0.11 -5.00
N LEU A 58 18.82 0.08 -3.66
CA LEU A 58 17.69 -0.36 -2.85
C LEU A 58 16.55 0.67 -2.82
N LYS A 59 16.89 1.96 -2.87
CA LYS A 59 15.96 3.09 -2.74
C LYS A 59 14.82 3.03 -3.75
N GLU A 60 15.10 2.64 -5.00
CA GLU A 60 14.05 2.53 -6.02
C GLU A 60 13.05 1.42 -5.70
N THR A 61 13.51 0.28 -5.18
CA THR A 61 12.62 -0.80 -4.74
C THR A 61 11.78 -0.35 -3.53
N LEU A 62 12.40 0.36 -2.58
CA LEU A 62 11.73 0.88 -1.39
C LEU A 62 10.65 1.90 -1.73
N LYS A 63 10.86 2.75 -2.75
CA LYS A 63 9.83 3.70 -3.24
C LYS A 63 8.66 3.02 -3.93
N GLN A 64 8.90 1.91 -4.62
CA GLN A 64 7.83 1.18 -5.31
C GLN A 64 6.93 0.40 -4.35
N PHE A 65 7.48 -0.06 -3.22
CA PHE A 65 6.75 -0.90 -2.29
C PHE A 65 5.45 -0.27 -1.73
N PRO A 66 5.43 0.99 -1.25
CA PRO A 66 4.19 1.69 -0.89
C PRO A 66 3.14 1.71 -2.00
N LEU A 67 3.57 1.96 -3.25
CA LEU A 67 2.68 2.03 -4.41
C LEU A 67 2.02 0.69 -4.70
N ILE A 68 2.77 -0.40 -4.59
CA ILE A 68 2.26 -1.76 -4.76
C ILE A 68 1.21 -2.06 -3.68
N VAL A 69 1.51 -1.74 -2.42
CA VAL A 69 0.58 -1.96 -1.29
C VAL A 69 -0.70 -1.15 -1.47
N ASN A 70 -0.59 0.15 -1.82
CA ASN A 70 -1.74 1.00 -2.12
C ASN A 70 -2.57 0.47 -3.29
N GLY A 71 -1.91 -0.04 -4.33
CA GLY A 71 -2.58 -0.64 -5.49
C GLY A 71 -3.37 -1.90 -5.12
N ILE A 72 -2.85 -2.73 -4.22
CA ILE A 72 -3.57 -3.91 -3.70
C ILE A 72 -4.80 -3.46 -2.90
N GLY A 73 -4.64 -2.53 -1.95
CA GLY A 73 -5.75 -2.02 -1.15
C GLY A 73 -6.85 -1.39 -2.01
N THR A 74 -6.47 -0.59 -3.01
CA THR A 74 -7.40 0.01 -3.98
C THR A 74 -8.20 -1.04 -4.75
N GLN A 75 -7.56 -2.12 -5.21
CA GLN A 75 -8.24 -3.22 -5.90
C GLN A 75 -9.26 -3.93 -4.99
N VAL A 76 -8.93 -4.09 -3.69
CA VAL A 76 -9.85 -4.68 -2.70
C VAL A 76 -11.06 -3.78 -2.48
N VAL A 77 -10.87 -2.47 -2.37
CA VAL A 77 -11.99 -1.50 -2.26
C VAL A 77 -12.88 -1.54 -3.51
N GLN A 78 -12.28 -1.54 -4.71
CA GLN A 78 -13.04 -1.62 -5.96
C GLN A 78 -13.85 -2.92 -6.08
N ALA A 79 -13.27 -4.04 -5.65
CA ALA A 79 -13.98 -5.32 -5.60
C ALA A 79 -15.17 -5.23 -4.64
N ALA A 80 -14.98 -4.65 -3.46
CA ALA A 80 -16.06 -4.44 -2.48
C ALA A 80 -17.21 -3.59 -3.02
N ASP A 81 -16.90 -2.46 -3.67
CA ASP A 81 -17.92 -1.59 -4.27
C ASP A 81 -18.70 -2.32 -5.38
N THR A 82 -18.00 -3.11 -6.22
CA THR A 82 -18.63 -3.91 -7.30
C THR A 82 -19.58 -4.98 -6.74
N PHE A 83 -19.17 -5.67 -5.66
CA PHE A 83 -20.02 -6.66 -5.00
C PHE A 83 -21.24 -6.01 -4.34
N GLY A 84 -21.08 -4.87 -3.65
CA GLY A 84 -22.18 -4.15 -3.03
C GLY A 84 -23.23 -3.69 -4.04
N GLN A 85 -22.80 -3.16 -5.20
CA GLN A 85 -23.71 -2.76 -6.27
C GLN A 85 -24.48 -3.97 -6.82
N THR A 86 -23.77 -5.06 -7.11
CA THR A 86 -24.37 -6.28 -7.66
C THR A 86 -25.41 -6.89 -6.71
N ASP A 87 -25.14 -6.89 -5.41
CA ASP A 87 -26.07 -7.40 -4.40
C ASP A 87 -27.32 -6.52 -4.26
N SER A 88 -27.15 -5.20 -4.26
CA SER A 88 -28.26 -4.23 -4.23
C SER A 88 -29.19 -4.38 -5.43
N ASP A 89 -28.63 -4.52 -6.63
CA ASP A 89 -29.38 -4.72 -7.87
C ASP A 89 -30.18 -6.04 -7.85
N LEU A 90 -29.56 -7.12 -7.37
CA LEU A 90 -30.24 -8.41 -7.22
C LEU A 90 -31.38 -8.34 -6.20
N SER A 91 -31.15 -7.70 -5.05
CA SER A 91 -32.16 -7.52 -4.00
C SER A 91 -33.35 -6.70 -4.50
N GLY A 92 -33.11 -5.67 -5.30
CA GLY A 92 -34.16 -4.87 -5.95
C GLY A 92 -35.00 -5.69 -6.94
N ALA A 93 -34.36 -6.59 -7.70
CA ALA A 93 -35.04 -7.45 -8.67
C ALA A 93 -35.95 -8.51 -8.02
N PHE A 94 -35.60 -9.02 -6.83
CA PHE A 94 -36.43 -10.00 -6.10
C PHE A 94 -37.54 -9.38 -5.25
N LYS A 95 -37.55 -8.06 -5.07
CA LYS A 95 -38.60 -7.33 -4.33
C LYS A 95 -39.78 -6.86 -5.21
N GLN A 96 -39.76 -7.15 -6.52
CA GLN A 96 -40.87 -6.91 -7.45
C GLN A 96 -41.71 -8.15 -7.69
#